data_AF-A0A2G5VHM0-F1
#
_entry.id   AF-A0A2G5VHM0-F1
#
_cell.length_a   1.000
_cell.length_b   1.000
_cell.length_c   1.000
_cell.angle_alpha   90.00
_cell.angle_beta   90.00
_cell.angle_gamma   90.00
#
_symmetry.space_group_name_H-M   'P 1'
#
loop_
_entity.id
_entity.type
_entity.pdbx_description
1 polymer ?
#
loop_
_entity_poly.entity_id
_entity_poly.type
_entity_poly.pdbx_seq_one_letter_code
_entity_poly.pdbx_strand_id
1 'polypeptide(L)'
;MESKPMLFCDTKTVLTYMEANFRFNLALKIPSIRKAEKAAPLFINSLELYDSRLYVNRKEYKIRAYRQCQANVGLHKGEVFYDFDEFGYTLNLADYIEPGDVKFFGNKCRLKDYGLKNECPEKKKISIPCNHSIRLYVSDSMYELPYKNMKIYQLMKRLLTIFIGNRRGEWIIKHFRPQDNVLRWPVDTRKPIVQNFEICTYTHNKLNGLQSIIDTSVPIPILKMSFSNGKIQDHPLFKNVEHLMICNHVCTPTVSDLFSIQTPIVTLTSPATLDTFLGQLINIFMEKPRPIGVRYSILVKRKMNLTTINHPKEIRKYKDAIRLAMGSEAVAVARYSKRRSKTWLIIEVVARN
;
A
#
# COMPACT_ATOMS: atom_id res chain seq x y z
N MET A 1 13.72 -5.72 -48.89
CA MET A 1 14.29 -6.41 -47.71
C MET A 1 13.17 -7.16 -47.04
N GLU A 2 13.20 -8.49 -47.04
CA GLU A 2 12.27 -9.28 -46.23
C GLU A 2 12.61 -9.07 -44.76
N SER A 3 11.65 -8.60 -43.97
CA SER A 3 11.82 -8.43 -42.52
C SER A 3 11.85 -9.81 -41.87
N LYS A 4 13.03 -10.30 -41.49
CA LYS A 4 13.16 -11.56 -40.76
C LYS A 4 12.50 -11.40 -39.37
N PRO A 5 11.52 -12.22 -39.00
CA PRO A 5 10.88 -12.13 -37.69
C PRO A 5 11.90 -12.42 -36.58
N MET A 6 11.89 -11.60 -35.52
CA MET A 6 12.75 -11.83 -34.35
C MET A 6 12.41 -13.16 -33.68
N LEU A 7 13.44 -13.88 -33.23
CA LEU A 7 13.24 -15.11 -32.45
C LEU A 7 12.62 -14.76 -31.09
N PHE A 8 11.92 -15.74 -30.49
CA PHE A 8 11.23 -15.55 -29.21
C PHE A 8 12.20 -15.16 -28.07
N CYS A 9 13.38 -15.78 -28.01
CA CYS A 9 14.40 -15.47 -27.01
C CYS A 9 14.92 -14.04 -27.16
N ASP A 10 15.22 -13.61 -28.38
CA ASP A 10 15.68 -12.24 -28.65
C ASP A 10 14.61 -11.22 -28.26
N THR A 11 13.35 -11.49 -28.63
CA THR A 11 12.21 -10.64 -28.28
C THR A 11 12.04 -10.52 -26.77
N LYS A 12 12.16 -11.63 -26.03
CA LYS A 12 12.08 -11.65 -24.55
C LYS A 12 13.19 -10.80 -23.93
N THR A 13 14.42 -10.94 -24.42
CA THR A 13 15.59 -10.19 -23.92
C THR A 13 15.41 -8.69 -24.12
N VAL A 14 15.03 -8.27 -25.34
CA VAL A 14 14.81 -6.84 -25.63
C VAL A 14 13.71 -6.28 -24.73
N LEU A 15 12.60 -7.00 -24.54
CA LEU A 15 11.50 -6.58 -23.67
C LEU A 15 11.91 -6.39 -22.21
N THR A 16 12.91 -7.11 -21.71
CA THR A 16 13.43 -6.94 -20.33
C THR A 16 14.03 -5.56 -20.09
N TYR A 17 14.60 -4.93 -21.12
CA TYR A 17 15.22 -3.61 -21.03
C TYR A 17 14.25 -2.45 -21.32
N MET A 18 13.01 -2.74 -21.72
CA MET A 18 12.00 -1.72 -22.03
C MET A 18 11.25 -1.25 -20.77
N GLU A 19 10.87 0.04 -20.75
CA GLU A 19 10.03 0.61 -19.68
C GLU A 19 8.63 -0.04 -19.67
N ALA A 20 8.07 -0.24 -18.47
CA ALA A 20 6.83 -0.98 -18.24
C ALA A 20 5.63 -0.48 -19.06
N ASN A 21 5.35 0.83 -19.06
CA ASN A 21 4.23 1.38 -19.82
C ASN A 21 4.44 1.24 -21.33
N PHE A 22 5.68 1.39 -21.80
CA PHE A 22 5.99 1.17 -23.21
C PHE A 22 5.67 -0.27 -23.62
N ARG A 23 6.07 -1.26 -22.81
CA ARG A 23 5.74 -2.68 -23.04
C ARG A 23 4.25 -2.94 -23.08
N PHE A 24 3.49 -2.36 -22.14
CA PHE A 24 2.04 -2.53 -22.09
C PHE A 24 1.36 -1.97 -23.34
N ASN A 25 1.76 -0.78 -23.76
CA ASN A 25 1.26 -0.17 -24.99
C ASN A 25 1.64 -0.99 -26.24
N LEU A 26 2.86 -1.52 -26.29
CA LEU A 26 3.33 -2.36 -27.38
C LEU A 26 2.50 -3.66 -27.46
N ALA A 27 2.30 -4.34 -26.33
CA ALA A 27 1.51 -5.58 -26.25
C ALA A 27 0.01 -5.36 -26.54
N LEU A 28 -0.49 -4.14 -26.29
CA LEU A 28 -1.84 -3.73 -26.68
C LEU A 28 -1.96 -3.61 -28.21
N LYS A 29 -1.02 -2.91 -28.85
CA LYS A 29 -1.01 -2.64 -30.30
C LYS A 29 -0.59 -3.85 -31.14
N ILE A 30 0.24 -4.73 -30.60
CA ILE A 30 0.81 -5.88 -31.30
C ILE A 30 0.50 -7.15 -30.49
N PRO A 31 -0.65 -7.81 -30.74
CA PRO A 31 -1.06 -8.98 -29.95
C PRO A 31 -0.08 -10.16 -29.99
N SER A 32 0.66 -10.33 -31.09
CA SER A 32 1.62 -11.45 -31.27
C SER A 32 2.77 -11.43 -30.26
N ILE A 33 3.14 -10.27 -29.70
CA ILE A 33 4.24 -10.18 -28.72
C ILE A 33 3.80 -10.45 -27.28
N ARG A 34 2.49 -10.55 -27.01
CA ARG A 34 1.96 -10.68 -25.63
C ARG A 34 2.58 -11.86 -24.90
N LYS A 35 2.73 -13.02 -25.57
CA LYS A 35 3.32 -14.21 -24.95
C LYS A 35 4.77 -13.96 -24.50
N ALA A 36 5.58 -13.29 -25.33
CA ALA A 36 6.95 -12.95 -24.99
C ALA A 36 7.00 -11.90 -23.87
N GLU A 37 6.14 -10.87 -23.93
CA GLU A 37 6.05 -9.82 -22.90
C GLU A 37 5.69 -10.39 -21.52
N LYS A 38 4.73 -11.30 -21.46
CA LYS A 38 4.31 -11.96 -20.21
C LYS A 38 5.33 -12.97 -19.67
N ALA A 39 6.25 -13.43 -20.52
CA ALA A 39 7.36 -14.30 -20.11
C ALA A 39 8.61 -13.51 -19.71
N ALA A 40 8.79 -12.30 -20.23
CA ALA A 40 9.93 -11.44 -19.94
C ALA A 40 9.85 -10.84 -18.53
N PRO A 41 10.96 -10.83 -17.77
CA PRO A 41 11.01 -10.16 -16.47
C PRO A 41 10.54 -8.72 -16.55
N LEU A 42 9.79 -8.24 -15.55
CA LEU A 42 9.23 -6.89 -15.52
C LEU A 42 9.62 -6.14 -14.26
N PHE A 43 10.10 -4.90 -14.40
CA PHE A 43 10.44 -4.04 -13.27
C PHE A 43 9.55 -2.79 -13.27
N ILE A 44 8.85 -2.56 -12.16
CA ILE A 44 8.00 -1.38 -11.94
C ILE A 44 8.57 -0.60 -10.75
N ASN A 45 8.88 0.68 -10.96
CA ASN A 45 9.37 1.57 -9.92
C ASN A 45 8.27 1.94 -8.91
N SER A 46 7.07 2.25 -9.40
CA SER A 46 5.92 2.57 -8.55
C SER A 46 4.64 2.00 -9.14
N LEU A 47 3.85 1.30 -8.34
CA LEU A 47 2.49 0.88 -8.68
C LEU A 47 1.55 1.42 -7.61
N GLU A 48 0.64 2.31 -7.98
CA GLU A 48 -0.38 2.83 -7.07
C GLU A 48 -1.76 2.53 -7.66
N LEU A 49 -2.60 1.85 -6.90
CA LEU A 49 -3.91 1.40 -7.35
C LEU A 49 -4.99 2.10 -6.52
N TYR A 50 -5.97 2.70 -7.21
CA TYR A 50 -7.18 3.27 -6.64
C TYR A 50 -8.42 2.78 -7.42
N ASP A 51 -9.60 2.83 -6.80
CA ASP A 51 -10.86 2.32 -7.38
C ASP A 51 -11.14 2.81 -8.82
N SER A 52 -10.75 4.05 -9.17
CA SER A 52 -10.98 4.65 -10.50
C SER A 52 -9.73 5.19 -11.19
N ARG A 53 -8.54 4.92 -10.67
CA ARG A 53 -7.28 5.31 -11.34
C ARG A 53 -6.13 4.44 -10.88
N LEU A 54 -5.12 4.30 -11.73
CA LEU A 54 -3.89 3.64 -11.36
C LEU A 54 -2.68 4.41 -11.88
N TYR A 55 -1.55 4.26 -11.21
CA TYR A 55 -0.27 4.79 -11.62
C TYR A 55 0.69 3.62 -11.85
N VAL A 56 1.28 3.56 -13.04
CA VAL A 56 2.45 2.73 -13.32
C VAL A 56 3.62 3.66 -13.55
N ASN A 57 4.60 3.59 -12.66
CA ASN A 57 5.70 4.54 -12.58
C ASN A 57 5.18 5.97 -12.41
N ARG A 58 5.32 6.82 -13.43
CA ARG A 58 4.83 8.21 -13.44
C ARG A 58 3.59 8.41 -14.30
N LYS A 59 3.09 7.34 -14.93
CA LYS A 59 1.98 7.42 -15.87
C LYS A 59 0.65 7.12 -15.17
N GLU A 60 -0.24 8.10 -15.20
CA GLU A 60 -1.61 7.97 -14.69
C GLU A 60 -2.54 7.39 -15.76
N TYR A 61 -3.35 6.41 -15.36
CA TYR A 61 -4.52 5.96 -16.09
C TYR A 61 -5.73 6.27 -15.22
N LYS A 62 -6.53 7.24 -15.63
CA LYS A 62 -7.65 7.76 -14.84
C LYS A 62 -8.96 7.47 -15.55
N ILE A 63 -9.88 6.84 -14.83
CA ILE A 63 -11.20 6.48 -15.32
C ILE A 63 -12.23 7.39 -14.66
N ARG A 64 -13.16 7.91 -15.47
CA ARG A 64 -14.31 8.69 -15.03
C ARG A 64 -15.56 8.16 -15.72
N ALA A 65 -16.66 8.10 -15.00
CA ALA A 65 -17.96 7.93 -15.62
C ALA A 65 -18.51 9.33 -15.93
N TYR A 66 -18.87 9.56 -17.18
CA TYR A 66 -19.44 10.80 -17.67
C TYR A 66 -20.96 10.68 -17.80
N ARG A 67 -21.65 11.60 -17.13
CA ARG A 67 -23.10 11.72 -17.07
C ARG A 67 -23.53 12.90 -17.93
N GLN A 68 -23.89 12.63 -19.19
CA GLN A 68 -24.24 13.68 -20.15
C GLN A 68 -25.34 14.62 -19.63
N CYS A 69 -26.37 14.09 -18.96
CA CYS A 69 -27.45 14.92 -18.43
C CYS A 69 -27.04 15.84 -17.27
N GLN A 70 -26.03 15.49 -16.48
CA GLN A 70 -25.47 16.39 -15.47
C GLN A 70 -24.58 17.47 -16.09
N ALA A 71 -23.85 17.13 -17.16
CA ALA A 71 -23.05 18.10 -17.91
C ALA A 71 -23.94 19.16 -18.58
N ASN A 72 -25.09 18.76 -19.14
CA ASN A 72 -26.03 19.65 -19.83
C ASN A 72 -26.64 20.71 -18.90
N VAL A 73 -26.74 20.44 -17.61
CA VAL A 73 -27.23 21.38 -16.59
C VAL A 73 -26.10 22.16 -15.89
N GLY A 74 -24.86 22.06 -16.40
CA GLY A 74 -23.70 22.79 -15.87
C GLY A 74 -23.14 22.27 -14.54
N LEU A 75 -23.64 21.15 -14.02
CA LEU A 75 -23.18 20.57 -12.76
C LEU A 75 -21.90 19.76 -12.98
N HIS A 76 -20.81 20.16 -12.31
CA HIS A 76 -19.57 19.39 -12.14
C HIS A 76 -18.96 18.77 -13.42
N LYS A 77 -19.13 19.41 -14.60
CA LYS A 77 -18.72 18.87 -15.92
C LYS A 77 -19.26 17.45 -16.22
N GLY A 78 -20.23 16.96 -15.45
CA GLY A 78 -20.81 15.63 -15.57
C GLY A 78 -19.90 14.44 -15.25
N GLU A 79 -18.67 14.62 -14.71
CA GLU A 79 -17.75 13.49 -14.47
C GLU A 79 -17.69 13.05 -13.02
N VAL A 80 -17.90 11.76 -12.78
CA VAL A 80 -17.80 11.11 -11.46
C VAL A 80 -16.75 10.01 -11.45
N PHE A 81 -16.26 9.67 -10.26
CA PHE A 81 -15.18 8.69 -10.05
C PHE A 81 -15.66 7.35 -9.48
N TYR A 82 -16.96 7.13 -9.45
CA TYR A 82 -17.62 5.95 -8.90
C TYR A 82 -18.66 5.42 -9.89
N ASP A 83 -18.91 4.12 -9.81
CA ASP A 83 -19.99 3.50 -10.56
C ASP A 83 -21.35 3.76 -9.91
N PHE A 84 -22.37 3.65 -10.74
CA PHE A 84 -23.78 3.85 -10.40
C PHE A 84 -24.68 2.90 -11.21
N ASP A 85 -25.84 2.60 -10.65
CA ASP A 85 -26.90 1.78 -11.26
C ASP A 85 -27.69 2.54 -12.34
N GLU A 86 -28.74 1.92 -12.85
CA GLU A 86 -29.62 2.52 -13.86
C GLU A 86 -30.44 3.71 -13.33
N PHE A 87 -30.59 3.82 -12.01
CA PHE A 87 -31.29 4.90 -11.32
C PHE A 87 -30.35 6.04 -10.87
N GLY A 88 -29.04 5.84 -11.00
CA GLY A 88 -28.01 6.83 -10.65
C GLY A 88 -27.47 6.72 -9.22
N TYR A 89 -27.91 5.72 -8.45
CA TYR A 89 -27.38 5.45 -7.12
C TYR A 89 -25.99 4.83 -7.21
N THR A 90 -25.10 5.27 -6.32
CA THR A 90 -23.71 4.79 -6.27
C THR A 90 -23.66 3.30 -5.96
N LEU A 91 -22.89 2.55 -6.75
CA LEU A 91 -22.64 1.14 -6.48
C LEU A 91 -21.63 0.97 -5.34
N ASN A 92 -21.90 0.04 -4.45
CA ASN A 92 -20.92 -0.44 -3.49
C ASN A 92 -20.10 -1.57 -4.13
N LEU A 93 -18.81 -1.30 -4.40
CA LEU A 93 -17.92 -2.25 -5.07
C LEU A 93 -17.77 -3.59 -4.33
N ALA A 94 -18.04 -3.62 -3.02
CA ALA A 94 -17.97 -4.83 -2.20
C ALA A 94 -19.05 -5.88 -2.54
N ASP A 95 -20.12 -5.45 -3.22
CA ASP A 95 -21.24 -6.30 -3.65
C ASP A 95 -20.98 -6.92 -5.04
N TYR A 96 -20.00 -6.38 -5.78
CA TYR A 96 -19.62 -6.82 -7.13
C TYR A 96 -18.23 -7.42 -7.10
N ILE A 97 -18.09 -8.61 -6.52
CA ILE A 97 -16.81 -9.32 -6.40
C ILE A 97 -16.71 -10.35 -7.50
N GLU A 98 -15.63 -10.28 -8.25
CA GLU A 98 -15.33 -11.22 -9.31
C GLU A 98 -14.11 -12.09 -8.94
N PRO A 99 -13.91 -13.24 -9.61
CA PRO A 99 -12.73 -14.07 -9.36
C PRO A 99 -11.42 -13.28 -9.43
N GLY A 100 -10.53 -13.51 -8.46
CA GLY A 100 -9.26 -12.81 -8.32
C GLY A 100 -9.32 -11.51 -7.53
N ASP A 101 -10.50 -10.92 -7.31
CA ASP A 101 -10.63 -9.67 -6.57
C ASP A 101 -10.29 -9.85 -5.08
N VAL A 102 -9.70 -8.82 -4.48
CA VAL A 102 -9.23 -8.85 -3.10
C VAL A 102 -9.85 -7.72 -2.30
N LYS A 103 -10.50 -8.06 -1.19
CA LYS A 103 -11.18 -7.10 -0.32
C LYS A 103 -10.19 -6.46 0.66
N PHE A 104 -9.93 -5.17 0.48
CA PHE A 104 -9.10 -4.33 1.35
C PHE A 104 -10.00 -3.41 2.18
N PHE A 105 -10.97 -3.95 2.93
CA PHE A 105 -11.85 -3.12 3.73
C PHE A 105 -11.06 -2.23 4.70
N GLY A 106 -11.20 -0.92 4.54
CA GLY A 106 -10.65 0.07 5.47
C GLY A 106 -11.13 1.47 5.11
N ASN A 107 -11.23 2.32 6.13
CA ASN A 107 -11.55 3.73 5.94
C ASN A 107 -10.65 4.33 4.85
N LYS A 108 -11.27 4.91 3.81
CA LYS A 108 -10.59 5.63 2.72
C LYS A 108 -9.47 6.49 3.33
N CYS A 109 -8.24 6.49 2.78
CA CYS A 109 -7.34 7.62 3.06
C CYS A 109 -8.16 8.83 2.58
N ARG A 110 -8.46 9.79 3.46
CA ARG A 110 -9.39 10.92 3.25
C ARG A 110 -9.23 11.55 1.86
N LEU A 111 -9.84 10.96 0.84
CA LEU A 111 -10.39 11.69 -0.29
C LEU A 111 -11.52 12.44 0.37
N LYS A 112 -11.40 13.77 0.43
CA LYS A 112 -12.52 14.63 0.79
C LYS A 112 -13.72 14.06 0.05
N ASP A 113 -14.62 13.50 0.83
CA ASP A 113 -15.94 13.16 0.34
C ASP A 113 -16.52 14.52 -0.01
N TYR A 114 -16.35 14.94 -1.26
CA TYR A 114 -17.32 15.83 -1.86
C TYR A 114 -18.55 14.95 -1.95
N GLY A 115 -19.23 14.82 -0.80
CA GLY A 115 -20.53 14.19 -0.69
C GLY A 115 -21.40 15.00 -1.61
N LEU A 116 -21.52 14.53 -2.84
CA LEU A 116 -22.55 15.00 -3.75
C LEU A 116 -23.81 14.34 -3.23
N LYS A 117 -24.43 14.98 -2.23
CA LYS A 117 -25.88 15.05 -2.15
C LYS A 117 -26.36 15.68 -3.45
N ASN A 118 -26.40 14.90 -4.51
CA ASN A 118 -27.05 15.22 -5.77
C ASN A 118 -27.52 13.87 -6.31
N GLU A 119 -28.61 13.40 -5.70
CA GLU A 119 -29.63 12.61 -6.38
C GLU A 119 -29.66 13.10 -7.84
N CYS A 120 -29.50 12.17 -8.81
CA CYS A 120 -29.97 12.48 -10.16
C CYS A 120 -31.38 13.03 -9.98
N PRO A 121 -31.69 14.27 -10.41
CA PRO A 121 -32.92 14.93 -10.02
C PRO A 121 -34.07 13.98 -10.24
N GLU A 122 -34.64 13.50 -9.13
CA GLU A 122 -35.74 12.56 -9.17
C GLU A 122 -36.83 13.23 -10.00
N LYS A 123 -37.14 12.59 -11.13
CA LYS A 123 -38.41 12.70 -11.86
C LYS A 123 -39.18 13.99 -11.60
N LYS A 124 -38.69 15.13 -12.09
CA LYS A 124 -39.57 16.26 -12.40
C LYS A 124 -39.56 16.49 -13.91
N LYS A 125 -40.45 15.73 -14.55
CA LYS A 125 -40.92 15.82 -15.94
C LYS A 125 -39.84 15.52 -16.99
N ILE A 126 -40.04 14.40 -17.69
CA ILE A 126 -39.27 13.89 -18.84
C ILE A 126 -38.00 13.14 -18.41
N SER A 127 -38.02 11.82 -18.51
CA SER A 127 -36.81 11.00 -18.53
C SER A 127 -35.98 11.39 -19.74
N ILE A 128 -35.08 12.38 -19.58
CA ILE A 128 -34.11 12.69 -20.61
C ILE A 128 -33.25 11.42 -20.74
N PRO A 129 -33.17 10.79 -21.92
CA PRO A 129 -32.25 9.67 -22.12
C PRO A 129 -30.83 10.17 -21.86
N CYS A 130 -30.26 9.81 -20.70
CA CYS A 130 -28.88 10.14 -20.37
C CYS A 130 -27.97 9.10 -21.02
N ASN A 131 -27.26 9.47 -22.10
CA ASN A 131 -26.19 8.63 -22.60
C ASN A 131 -24.97 8.77 -21.66
N HIS A 132 -24.76 7.73 -20.86
CA HIS A 132 -23.60 7.62 -19.99
C HIS A 132 -22.42 7.01 -20.75
N SER A 133 -21.23 7.54 -20.51
CA SER A 133 -19.98 6.99 -21.05
C SER A 133 -18.93 6.82 -19.97
N ILE A 134 -17.94 5.95 -20.22
CA ILE A 134 -16.69 5.91 -19.48
C ILE A 134 -15.64 6.64 -20.28
N ARG A 135 -14.93 7.55 -19.62
CA ARG A 135 -13.76 8.23 -20.16
C ARG A 135 -12.51 7.72 -19.47
N LEU A 136 -11.62 7.14 -20.25
CA LEU A 136 -10.28 6.74 -19.84
C LEU A 136 -9.28 7.79 -20.32
N TYR A 137 -8.63 8.44 -19.37
CA TYR A 137 -7.58 9.41 -19.60
C TYR A 137 -6.22 8.75 -19.40
N VAL A 138 -5.35 8.86 -20.41
CA VAL A 138 -3.98 8.34 -20.39
C VAL A 138 -3.06 9.41 -20.95
N SER A 139 -2.28 10.06 -20.08
CA SER A 139 -1.52 11.27 -20.46
C SER A 139 -2.48 12.30 -21.11
N ASP A 140 -2.22 12.70 -22.36
CA ASP A 140 -3.03 13.70 -23.08
C ASP A 140 -4.14 13.08 -23.94
N SER A 141 -4.25 11.75 -23.96
CA SER A 141 -5.30 11.04 -24.69
C SER A 141 -6.53 10.76 -23.83
N MET A 142 -7.71 10.93 -24.42
CA MET A 142 -8.99 10.52 -23.84
C MET A 142 -9.65 9.49 -24.76
N TYR A 143 -10.11 8.39 -24.16
CA TYR A 143 -10.87 7.34 -24.82
C TYR A 143 -12.24 7.22 -24.20
N GLU A 144 -13.29 7.23 -25.04
CA GLU A 144 -14.68 7.18 -24.60
C GLU A 144 -15.30 5.81 -24.95
N LEU A 145 -15.98 5.21 -23.98
CA LEU A 145 -16.60 3.89 -24.08
C LEU A 145 -18.06 3.96 -23.59
N PRO A 146 -19.01 3.23 -24.18
CA PRO A 146 -20.38 3.21 -23.68
C PRO A 146 -20.47 2.63 -22.25
N TYR A 147 -21.08 3.36 -21.32
CA TYR A 147 -21.22 2.92 -19.92
C TYR A 147 -22.20 1.76 -19.74
N LYS A 148 -23.11 1.55 -20.71
CA LYS A 148 -24.07 0.43 -20.69
C LYS A 148 -23.37 -0.93 -20.63
N ASN A 149 -22.22 -1.07 -21.28
CA ASN A 149 -21.50 -2.34 -21.45
C ASN A 149 -20.25 -2.43 -20.57
N MET A 150 -19.91 -1.37 -19.84
CA MET A 150 -18.67 -1.28 -19.08
C MET A 150 -18.87 -0.33 -17.91
N LYS A 151 -18.53 -0.80 -16.71
CA LYS A 151 -18.40 -0.02 -15.47
C LYS A 151 -16.94 0.32 -15.20
N ILE A 152 -16.66 1.32 -14.35
CA ILE A 152 -15.31 1.73 -13.96
C ILE A 152 -14.55 0.53 -13.39
N TYR A 153 -15.17 -0.23 -12.48
CA TYR A 153 -14.50 -1.39 -11.87
C TYR A 153 -14.17 -2.49 -12.88
N GLN A 154 -15.02 -2.71 -13.89
CA GLN A 154 -14.78 -3.68 -14.96
C GLN A 154 -13.63 -3.23 -15.86
N LEU A 155 -13.58 -1.93 -16.22
CA LEU A 155 -12.49 -1.38 -17.00
C LEU A 155 -11.16 -1.43 -16.21
N MET A 156 -11.19 -1.12 -14.91
CA MET A 156 -10.03 -1.24 -14.03
C MET A 156 -9.48 -2.67 -14.03
N LYS A 157 -10.35 -3.67 -13.85
CA LYS A 157 -9.95 -5.08 -13.91
C LYS A 157 -9.35 -5.46 -15.26
N ARG A 158 -9.97 -5.00 -16.36
CA ARG A 158 -9.47 -5.25 -17.71
C ARG A 158 -8.08 -4.64 -17.92
N LEU A 159 -7.86 -3.40 -17.46
CA LEU A 159 -6.54 -2.75 -17.52
C LEU A 159 -5.49 -3.52 -16.70
N LEU A 160 -5.79 -3.89 -15.46
CA LEU A 160 -4.89 -4.69 -14.64
C LEU A 160 -4.61 -6.06 -15.27
N THR A 161 -5.60 -6.70 -15.87
CA THR A 161 -5.41 -7.97 -16.60
C THR A 161 -4.51 -7.77 -17.81
N ILE A 162 -4.69 -6.70 -18.57
CA ILE A 162 -3.82 -6.33 -19.70
C ILE A 162 -2.39 -6.10 -19.23
N PHE A 163 -2.17 -5.36 -18.14
CA PHE A 163 -0.83 -5.03 -17.65
C PHE A 163 -0.17 -6.22 -16.97
N ILE A 164 -0.82 -6.77 -15.95
CA ILE A 164 -0.23 -7.73 -15.02
C ILE A 164 -0.76 -9.17 -15.12
N GLY A 165 -1.93 -9.39 -15.74
CA GLY A 165 -2.51 -10.73 -15.92
C GLY A 165 -1.73 -11.64 -16.88
N ASN A 166 -1.89 -12.94 -16.72
CA ASN A 166 -1.24 -14.05 -17.43
C ASN A 166 0.30 -14.02 -17.43
N ARG A 167 0.91 -13.36 -16.44
CA ARG A 167 2.37 -13.24 -16.35
C ARG A 167 2.99 -14.48 -15.76
N ARG A 168 4.01 -15.00 -16.45
CA ARG A 168 4.83 -16.15 -16.01
C ARG A 168 6.25 -15.73 -15.63
N GLY A 169 6.74 -14.67 -16.27
CA GLY A 169 8.02 -14.05 -15.95
C GLY A 169 8.03 -13.47 -14.53
N GLU A 170 9.22 -13.39 -13.95
CA GLU A 170 9.42 -12.69 -12.68
C GLU A 170 9.11 -11.21 -12.82
N TRP A 171 8.60 -10.62 -11.75
CA TRP A 171 8.41 -9.19 -11.76
C TRP A 171 8.52 -8.60 -10.38
N ILE A 172 9.11 -7.41 -10.35
CA ILE A 172 9.49 -6.70 -9.14
C ILE A 172 8.78 -5.36 -9.13
N ILE A 173 8.18 -5.03 -7.98
CA ILE A 173 7.62 -3.72 -7.71
C ILE A 173 8.45 -3.07 -6.60
N LYS A 174 9.14 -1.97 -6.94
CA LYS A 174 9.96 -1.25 -5.97
C LYS A 174 9.10 -0.56 -4.91
N HIS A 175 8.01 0.08 -5.32
CA HIS A 175 7.06 0.74 -4.42
C HIS A 175 5.62 0.35 -4.80
N PHE A 176 4.91 -0.34 -3.91
CA PHE A 176 3.54 -0.77 -4.16
C PHE A 176 2.58 -0.19 -3.13
N ARG A 177 1.51 0.44 -3.63
CA ARG A 177 0.50 1.12 -2.82
C ARG A 177 -0.91 0.74 -3.29
N PRO A 178 -1.51 -0.35 -2.77
CA PRO A 178 -2.90 -0.71 -3.04
C PRO A 178 -3.84 0.12 -2.14
N GLN A 179 -4.64 1.01 -2.73
CA GLN A 179 -5.62 1.86 -2.01
C GLN A 179 -7.07 1.55 -2.35
N ASP A 180 -7.33 0.63 -3.27
CA ASP A 180 -8.66 0.14 -3.60
C ASP A 180 -9.39 -0.40 -2.38
N ASN A 181 -10.70 -0.23 -2.33
CA ASN A 181 -11.54 -0.97 -1.37
C ASN A 181 -11.66 -2.44 -1.81
N VAL A 182 -11.78 -2.64 -3.11
CA VAL A 182 -11.77 -3.95 -3.77
C VAL A 182 -10.72 -3.90 -4.86
N LEU A 183 -9.57 -4.48 -4.60
CA LEU A 183 -8.48 -4.56 -5.55
C LEU A 183 -8.86 -5.54 -6.67
N ARG A 184 -8.94 -5.04 -7.91
CA ARG A 184 -9.31 -5.83 -9.09
C ARG A 184 -8.14 -6.66 -9.64
N TRP A 185 -7.60 -7.51 -8.78
CA TRP A 185 -6.40 -8.28 -9.06
C TRP A 185 -6.68 -9.41 -10.08
N PRO A 186 -5.79 -9.67 -11.05
CA PRO A 186 -6.00 -10.77 -12.00
C PRO A 186 -5.87 -12.14 -11.33
N VAL A 187 -6.70 -13.09 -11.76
CA VAL A 187 -6.68 -14.49 -11.29
C VAL A 187 -5.35 -15.16 -11.63
N ASP A 188 -5.03 -15.22 -12.92
CA ASP A 188 -3.85 -15.92 -13.41
C ASP A 188 -2.68 -14.96 -13.50
N THR A 189 -1.94 -14.78 -12.41
CA THR A 189 -0.67 -14.04 -12.49
C THR A 189 0.33 -14.54 -11.47
N ARG A 190 1.61 -14.62 -11.86
CA ARG A 190 2.69 -14.83 -10.91
C ARG A 190 2.67 -13.71 -9.87
N LYS A 191 2.79 -14.04 -8.59
CA LYS A 191 2.83 -13.03 -7.53
C LYS A 191 4.12 -12.18 -7.64
N PRO A 192 4.05 -10.84 -7.50
CA PRO A 192 5.21 -9.98 -7.59
C PRO A 192 6.12 -10.11 -6.37
N ILE A 193 7.40 -9.82 -6.57
CA ILE A 193 8.33 -9.51 -5.49
C ILE A 193 8.24 -8.01 -5.21
N VAL A 194 7.98 -7.63 -3.96
CA VAL A 194 7.74 -6.22 -3.61
C VAL A 194 8.74 -5.76 -2.56
N GLN A 195 9.43 -4.66 -2.85
CA GLN A 195 10.50 -4.16 -1.97
C GLN A 195 9.97 -3.21 -0.89
N ASN A 196 8.99 -2.37 -1.23
CA ASN A 196 8.37 -1.44 -0.28
C ASN A 196 6.86 -1.45 -0.47
N PHE A 197 6.18 -1.96 0.53
CA PHE A 197 4.73 -1.91 0.65
C PHE A 197 4.29 -0.69 1.45
N GLU A 198 3.33 0.07 0.93
CA GLU A 198 2.66 1.11 1.70
C GLU A 198 1.15 0.85 1.74
N ILE A 199 0.70 0.37 2.90
CA ILE A 199 -0.72 0.40 3.24
C ILE A 199 -0.97 1.74 3.95
N CYS A 200 -2.06 2.44 3.64
CA CYS A 200 -2.44 3.64 4.40
C CYS A 200 -2.86 3.18 5.82
N THR A 201 -4.13 3.39 6.19
CA THR A 201 -4.67 3.00 7.48
C THR A 201 -4.61 1.48 7.62
N TYR A 202 -3.91 1.02 8.65
CA TYR A 202 -3.87 -0.36 9.09
C TYR A 202 -5.28 -0.86 9.38
N THR A 203 -5.65 -1.98 8.77
CA THR A 203 -6.76 -2.82 9.19
C THR A 203 -6.32 -4.27 9.01
N HIS A 204 -6.84 -5.17 9.85
CA HIS A 204 -6.55 -6.59 9.75
C HIS A 204 -6.92 -7.16 8.36
N ASN A 205 -8.05 -6.70 7.81
CA ASN A 205 -8.51 -7.07 6.46
C ASN A 205 -7.54 -6.66 5.36
N LYS A 206 -6.88 -5.50 5.47
CA LYS A 206 -5.86 -5.10 4.48
C LYS A 206 -4.64 -6.03 4.50
N LEU A 207 -4.23 -6.51 5.67
CA LEU A 207 -3.13 -7.48 5.76
C LEU A 207 -3.51 -8.85 5.18
N ASN A 208 -4.72 -9.33 5.44
CA ASN A 208 -5.26 -10.54 4.82
C ASN A 208 -5.28 -10.40 3.29
N GLY A 209 -5.73 -9.24 2.79
CA GLY A 209 -5.72 -8.93 1.36
C GLY A 209 -4.31 -8.96 0.77
N LEU A 210 -3.33 -8.33 1.43
CA LEU A 210 -1.94 -8.36 0.99
C LEU A 210 -1.39 -9.79 0.86
N GLN A 211 -1.67 -10.66 1.82
CA GLN A 211 -1.20 -12.04 1.81
C GLN A 211 -1.67 -12.82 0.56
N SER A 212 -2.84 -12.47 0.01
CA SER A 212 -3.36 -13.12 -1.20
C SER A 212 -2.61 -12.73 -2.48
N ILE A 213 -2.05 -11.51 -2.55
CA ILE A 213 -1.45 -10.97 -3.78
C ILE A 213 0.08 -11.04 -3.82
N ILE A 214 0.74 -11.47 -2.74
CA ILE A 214 2.20 -11.58 -2.66
C ILE A 214 2.70 -12.99 -2.45
N ASP A 215 3.94 -13.22 -2.86
CA ASP A 215 4.65 -14.43 -2.48
C ASP A 215 5.21 -14.29 -1.06
N THR A 216 4.60 -15.01 -0.11
CA THR A 216 5.00 -15.00 1.29
C THR A 216 6.30 -15.77 1.56
N SER A 217 6.84 -16.50 0.58
CA SER A 217 8.15 -17.14 0.72
C SER A 217 9.31 -16.13 0.60
N VAL A 218 9.03 -14.94 0.06
CA VAL A 218 10.00 -13.86 -0.07
C VAL A 218 9.77 -12.84 1.04
N PRO A 219 10.81 -12.46 1.81
CA PRO A 219 10.69 -11.39 2.80
C PRO A 219 10.26 -10.07 2.16
N ILE A 220 9.46 -9.30 2.90
CA ILE A 220 9.08 -7.93 2.56
C ILE A 220 10.10 -7.01 3.24
N PRO A 221 10.99 -6.34 2.50
CA PRO A 221 12.02 -5.50 3.12
C PRO A 221 11.41 -4.36 3.94
N ILE A 222 10.40 -3.68 3.40
CA ILE A 222 9.74 -2.56 4.08
C ILE A 222 8.22 -2.67 3.96
N LEU A 223 7.52 -2.64 5.09
CA LEU A 223 6.08 -2.43 5.18
C LEU A 223 5.80 -1.12 5.93
N LYS A 224 5.14 -0.17 5.26
CA LYS A 224 4.70 1.10 5.82
C LYS A 224 3.20 1.07 6.07
N MET A 225 2.79 1.55 7.24
CA MET A 225 1.38 1.67 7.60
C MET A 225 1.09 2.89 8.45
N SER A 226 -0.12 3.44 8.37
CA SER A 226 -0.62 4.41 9.33
C SER A 226 -1.57 3.74 10.32
N PHE A 227 -1.56 4.20 11.56
CA PHE A 227 -2.36 3.62 12.63
C PHE A 227 -3.19 4.72 13.28
N SER A 228 -4.51 4.58 13.35
CA SER A 228 -5.38 5.66 13.84
C SER A 228 -5.82 5.49 15.28
N ASN A 229 -6.14 4.26 15.74
CA ASN A 229 -6.56 3.94 17.12
C ASN A 229 -6.67 2.41 17.32
N GLY A 230 -6.57 1.95 18.57
CA GLY A 230 -6.77 0.54 18.97
C GLY A 230 -5.46 -0.21 19.28
N LYS A 231 -5.47 -1.52 19.05
CA LYS A 231 -4.31 -2.41 19.16
C LYS A 231 -3.94 -2.99 17.80
N ILE A 232 -2.64 -3.01 17.47
CA ILE A 232 -2.15 -3.78 16.32
C ILE A 232 -2.14 -5.25 16.75
N GLN A 233 -2.98 -6.05 16.09
CA GLN A 233 -3.04 -7.48 16.34
C GLN A 233 -1.86 -8.15 15.63
N ASP A 234 -1.30 -9.19 16.25
CA ASP A 234 -0.28 -10.00 15.57
C ASP A 234 -0.89 -10.63 14.32
N HIS A 235 -0.15 -10.60 13.22
CA HIS A 235 -0.61 -11.09 11.91
C HIS A 235 0.53 -11.88 11.27
N PRO A 236 0.28 -13.06 10.68
CA PRO A 236 1.33 -13.92 10.12
C PRO A 236 2.29 -13.19 9.17
N LEU A 237 1.76 -12.27 8.36
CA LEU A 237 2.54 -11.41 7.46
C LEU A 237 3.72 -10.68 8.15
N PHE A 238 3.59 -10.27 9.41
CA PHE A 238 4.64 -9.52 10.11
C PHE A 238 5.92 -10.34 10.34
N LYS A 239 5.83 -11.67 10.34
CA LYS A 239 7.00 -12.57 10.41
C LYS A 239 7.88 -12.47 9.16
N ASN A 240 7.28 -12.11 8.04
CA ASN A 240 7.97 -11.98 6.76
C ASN A 240 8.42 -10.55 6.48
N VAL A 241 8.12 -9.60 7.38
CA VAL A 241 8.53 -8.21 7.24
C VAL A 241 9.88 -8.01 7.91
N GLU A 242 10.84 -7.43 7.19
CA GLU A 242 12.16 -7.08 7.77
C GLU A 242 12.09 -5.76 8.54
N HIS A 243 11.42 -4.75 7.97
CA HIS A 243 11.27 -3.42 8.56
C HIS A 243 9.82 -2.92 8.49
N LEU A 244 9.18 -2.81 9.66
CA LEU A 244 7.87 -2.22 9.83
C LEU A 244 7.98 -0.72 10.17
N MET A 245 7.38 0.13 9.35
CA MET A 245 7.30 1.58 9.59
C MET A 245 5.85 1.99 9.87
N ILE A 246 5.63 2.70 10.98
CA ILE A 246 4.30 3.14 11.40
C ILE A 246 4.24 4.66 11.49
N CYS A 247 3.26 5.25 10.80
CA CYS A 247 3.09 6.68 10.61
C CYS A 247 1.72 7.15 11.12
N ASN A 248 1.58 7.70 12.33
CA ASN A 248 0.48 8.60 12.73
C ASN A 248 0.69 9.12 14.16
N HIS A 249 -0.20 9.95 14.70
CA HIS A 249 -0.17 10.29 16.13
C HIS A 249 -0.22 9.01 16.98
N VAL A 250 0.90 8.66 17.59
CA VAL A 250 1.01 7.49 18.46
C VAL A 250 0.68 7.96 19.87
N CYS A 251 -0.44 7.48 20.42
CA CYS A 251 -0.76 7.63 21.84
C CYS A 251 0.02 6.58 22.66
N THR A 252 0.21 6.84 23.95
CA THR A 252 1.04 6.01 24.85
C THR A 252 0.68 4.51 24.88
N PRO A 253 -0.60 4.08 24.90
CA PRO A 253 -0.94 2.64 24.93
C PRO A 253 -0.52 1.91 23.64
N THR A 254 -0.48 2.65 22.52
CA THR A 254 -0.12 2.11 21.22
C THR A 254 1.35 1.70 21.16
N VAL A 255 2.26 2.36 21.89
CA VAL A 255 3.70 2.06 21.83
C VAL A 255 4.02 0.74 22.53
N SER A 256 3.39 0.48 23.68
CA SER A 256 3.57 -0.77 24.43
C SER A 256 3.06 -1.99 23.67
N ASP A 257 1.95 -1.86 22.95
CA ASP A 257 1.38 -2.96 22.16
C ASP A 257 2.32 -3.43 21.03
N LEU A 258 3.19 -2.54 20.51
CA LEU A 258 4.11 -2.86 19.40
C LEU A 258 5.17 -3.89 19.78
N PHE A 259 5.47 -4.01 21.06
CA PHE A 259 6.43 -4.98 21.54
C PHE A 259 5.95 -6.43 21.44
N SER A 260 4.67 -6.63 21.08
CA SER A 260 4.11 -7.94 20.77
C SER A 260 4.32 -8.35 19.31
N ILE A 261 4.73 -7.42 18.43
CA ILE A 261 4.92 -7.69 16.99
C ILE A 261 6.26 -8.39 16.77
N GLN A 262 6.26 -9.47 15.99
CA GLN A 262 7.44 -10.34 15.78
C GLN A 262 8.44 -9.81 14.73
N THR A 263 8.24 -8.60 14.22
CA THR A 263 9.13 -7.97 13.23
C THR A 263 10.44 -7.53 13.91
N PRO A 264 11.62 -7.84 13.34
CA PRO A 264 12.90 -7.52 13.96
C PRO A 264 13.15 -6.01 14.04
N ILE A 265 12.72 -5.23 13.04
CA ILE A 265 12.92 -3.78 13.03
C ILE A 265 11.58 -3.07 12.94
N VAL A 266 11.29 -2.22 13.93
CA VAL A 266 10.08 -1.39 13.97
C VAL A 266 10.46 0.09 14.07
N THR A 267 9.82 0.96 13.31
CA THR A 267 10.07 2.41 13.33
C THR A 267 8.79 3.22 13.41
N LEU A 268 8.69 4.07 14.43
CA LEU A 268 7.62 5.05 14.58
C LEU A 268 8.10 6.39 14.06
N THR A 269 7.60 6.82 12.91
CA THR A 269 8.08 8.03 12.22
C THR A 269 7.36 9.30 12.62
N SER A 270 6.33 9.19 13.46
CA SER A 270 5.58 10.32 13.99
C SER A 270 6.04 10.66 15.41
N PRO A 271 6.18 11.96 15.76
CA PRO A 271 6.70 12.34 17.06
C PRO A 271 5.81 11.89 18.22
N ALA A 272 6.31 10.97 19.03
CA ALA A 272 5.68 10.51 20.27
C ALA A 272 6.06 11.43 21.45
N THR A 273 5.13 11.60 22.38
CA THR A 273 5.35 12.22 23.69
C THR A 273 5.55 11.10 24.71
N LEU A 274 6.76 10.95 25.27
CA LEU A 274 7.10 9.84 26.18
C LEU A 274 7.37 10.28 27.62
N ASP A 275 7.13 11.54 27.96
CA ASP A 275 7.66 12.19 29.16
C ASP A 275 7.28 11.48 30.46
N THR A 276 6.02 11.05 30.59
CA THR A 276 5.52 10.32 31.76
C THR A 276 5.55 8.79 31.58
N PHE A 277 5.84 8.31 30.36
CA PHE A 277 5.65 6.91 29.97
C PHE A 277 6.98 6.18 29.70
N LEU A 278 8.10 6.88 29.62
CA LEU A 278 9.37 6.29 29.21
C LEU A 278 9.84 5.14 30.12
N GLY A 279 9.71 5.28 31.44
CA GLY A 279 10.04 4.22 32.39
C GLY A 279 9.15 2.99 32.20
N GLN A 280 7.83 3.20 32.08
CA GLN A 280 6.87 2.11 31.81
C GLN A 280 7.16 1.43 30.47
N LEU A 281 7.47 2.19 29.42
CA LEU A 281 7.84 1.65 28.12
C LEU A 281 9.06 0.71 28.21
N ILE A 282 10.11 1.12 28.92
CA ILE A 282 11.29 0.28 29.13
C ILE A 282 10.93 -0.97 29.93
N ASN A 283 10.11 -0.85 30.98
CA ASN A 283 9.66 -2.01 31.76
C ASN A 283 8.92 -3.02 30.87
N ILE A 284 7.96 -2.57 30.07
CA ILE A 284 7.18 -3.42 29.16
C ILE A 284 8.09 -4.07 28.10
N PHE A 285 9.10 -3.34 27.59
CA PHE A 285 10.09 -3.93 26.69
C PHE A 285 10.84 -5.09 27.36
N MET A 286 11.16 -4.96 28.65
CA MET A 286 11.97 -5.89 29.44
C MET A 286 11.17 -7.06 30.07
N GLU A 287 9.84 -7.07 29.98
CA GLU A 287 8.97 -8.12 30.53
C GLU A 287 9.27 -9.52 29.97
N LYS A 288 9.70 -9.59 28.71
CA LYS A 288 9.99 -10.85 28.01
C LYS A 288 11.39 -10.82 27.39
N PRO A 289 12.08 -11.97 27.32
CA PRO A 289 13.32 -12.07 26.55
C PRO A 289 13.04 -11.80 25.07
N ARG A 290 14.02 -11.21 24.38
CA ARG A 290 13.92 -10.87 22.96
C ARG A 290 15.18 -11.32 22.23
N PRO A 291 15.07 -11.74 20.95
CA PRO A 291 16.22 -12.10 20.14
C PRO A 291 17.20 -10.94 19.95
N ILE A 292 18.49 -11.26 19.80
CA ILE A 292 19.52 -10.31 19.37
C ILE A 292 19.16 -9.79 17.97
N GLY A 293 19.32 -8.48 17.76
CA GLY A 293 19.00 -7.81 16.50
C GLY A 293 17.64 -7.13 16.48
N VAL A 294 16.76 -7.38 17.46
CA VAL A 294 15.50 -6.65 17.62
C VAL A 294 15.78 -5.17 17.88
N ARG A 295 15.13 -4.28 17.12
CA ARG A 295 15.31 -2.82 17.20
C ARG A 295 13.99 -2.07 17.01
N TYR A 296 13.68 -1.21 17.96
CA TYR A 296 12.61 -0.23 17.90
C TYR A 296 13.20 1.18 17.80
N SER A 297 12.80 1.94 16.79
CA SER A 297 13.20 3.34 16.59
C SER A 297 11.99 4.25 16.69
N ILE A 298 11.95 5.11 17.70
CA ILE A 298 10.80 5.95 18.01
C ILE A 298 11.19 7.41 17.83
N LEU A 299 10.52 8.13 16.92
CA LEU A 299 10.68 9.57 16.80
C LEU A 299 10.08 10.24 18.05
N VAL A 300 10.88 11.04 18.76
CA VAL A 300 10.44 11.73 19.98
C VAL A 300 10.44 13.24 19.80
N LYS A 301 9.50 13.93 20.47
CA LYS A 301 9.45 15.41 20.46
C LYS A 301 10.63 16.04 21.21
N ARG A 302 11.08 15.42 22.30
CA ARG A 302 12.17 15.90 23.16
C ARG A 302 12.94 14.74 23.79
N LYS A 303 14.20 14.97 24.15
CA LYS A 303 15.02 14.03 24.94
C LYS A 303 14.61 14.09 26.40
N MET A 304 14.44 12.94 27.03
CA MET A 304 14.33 12.81 28.49
C MET A 304 15.68 12.38 29.08
N ASN A 305 15.89 12.65 30.37
CA ASN A 305 17.06 12.12 31.07
C ASN A 305 16.83 10.63 31.40
N LEU A 306 17.59 9.72 30.81
CA LEU A 306 17.43 8.28 31.05
C LEU A 306 17.92 7.82 32.43
N THR A 307 18.67 8.65 33.17
CA THR A 307 19.12 8.30 34.52
C THR A 307 17.97 8.24 35.54
N THR A 308 16.81 8.83 35.22
CA THR A 308 15.62 8.82 36.10
C THR A 308 14.90 7.47 36.10
N ILE A 309 15.28 6.54 35.21
CA ILE A 309 14.66 5.24 35.08
C ILE A 309 15.33 4.29 36.07
N ASN A 310 14.52 3.67 36.92
CA ASN A 310 14.95 2.66 37.89
C ASN A 310 14.45 1.30 37.44
N HIS A 311 15.36 0.38 37.13
CA HIS A 311 15.04 -0.97 36.70
C HIS A 311 16.00 -1.99 37.35
N PRO A 312 15.52 -3.11 37.90
CA PRO A 312 16.37 -4.04 38.67
C PRO A 312 17.48 -4.70 37.85
N LYS A 313 17.31 -4.81 36.53
CA LYS A 313 18.31 -5.39 35.60
C LYS A 313 19.30 -4.35 35.07
N GLU A 314 19.48 -3.22 35.74
CA GLU A 314 20.40 -2.18 35.30
C GLU A 314 21.86 -2.65 35.29
N ILE A 315 22.58 -2.34 34.21
CA ILE A 315 24.03 -2.51 34.12
C ILE A 315 24.72 -1.15 34.19
N ARG A 316 24.28 -0.17 33.38
CA ARG A 316 24.82 1.20 33.34
C ARG A 316 23.75 2.21 32.89
N LYS A 317 23.82 3.42 33.44
CA LYS A 317 23.00 4.58 33.05
C LYS A 317 23.85 5.80 32.72
N TYR A 318 23.40 6.52 31.69
CA TYR A 318 23.88 7.83 31.27
C TYR A 318 22.67 8.71 30.96
N LYS A 319 22.90 10.02 30.82
CA LYS A 319 21.83 10.97 30.48
C LYS A 319 21.04 10.58 29.23
N ASP A 320 21.73 10.08 28.21
CA ASP A 320 21.18 9.76 26.90
C ASP A 320 21.15 8.26 26.57
N ALA A 321 21.61 7.38 27.47
CA ALA A 321 21.65 5.93 27.24
C ALA A 321 21.47 5.11 28.53
N ILE A 322 20.77 3.98 28.47
CA ILE A 322 20.66 2.98 29.54
C ILE A 322 20.90 1.58 28.97
N ARG A 323 21.65 0.76 29.71
CA ARG A 323 21.92 -0.66 29.39
C ARG A 323 21.34 -1.54 30.48
N LEU A 324 20.51 -2.51 30.08
CA LEU A 324 19.82 -3.44 30.97
C LEU A 324 20.15 -4.88 30.58
N ALA A 325 20.43 -5.73 31.56
CA ALA A 325 20.67 -7.16 31.34
C ALA A 325 19.40 -7.84 30.82
N MET A 326 19.53 -8.59 29.72
CA MET A 326 18.46 -9.38 29.13
C MET A 326 18.92 -10.83 29.03
N GLY A 327 18.89 -11.53 30.16
CA GLY A 327 19.44 -12.88 30.28
C GLY A 327 20.97 -12.89 30.40
N SER A 328 21.58 -14.05 30.15
CA SER A 328 23.03 -14.25 30.21
C SER A 328 23.75 -13.68 28.99
N GLU A 329 23.16 -13.79 27.80
CA GLU A 329 23.84 -13.54 26.52
C GLU A 329 23.47 -12.23 25.82
N ALA A 330 22.46 -11.50 26.32
CA ALA A 330 21.98 -10.28 25.67
C ALA A 330 21.85 -9.08 26.62
N VAL A 331 21.93 -7.89 26.03
CA VAL A 331 21.75 -6.59 26.69
C VAL A 331 20.74 -5.77 25.89
N ALA A 332 19.73 -5.25 26.58
CA ALA A 332 18.86 -4.22 26.02
C ALA A 332 19.51 -2.84 26.19
N VAL A 333 19.60 -2.10 25.09
CA VAL A 333 20.18 -0.76 25.05
C VAL A 333 19.10 0.21 24.59
N ALA A 334 18.71 1.13 25.46
CA ALA A 334 17.87 2.26 25.09
C ALA A 334 18.74 3.53 25.05
N ARG A 335 18.74 4.23 23.90
CA ARG A 335 19.61 5.40 23.68
C ARG A 335 18.98 6.42 22.75
N TYR A 336 19.35 7.69 22.94
CA TYR A 336 18.97 8.73 21.98
C TYR A 336 19.99 8.84 20.84
N SER A 337 19.48 9.08 19.62
CA SER A 337 20.28 9.38 18.43
C SER A 337 19.66 10.54 17.67
N LYS A 338 20.48 11.46 17.16
CA LYS A 338 20.02 12.57 16.30
C LYS A 338 20.30 12.21 14.84
N ARG A 339 19.26 12.26 13.99
CA ARG A 339 19.37 12.01 12.54
C ARG A 339 18.52 13.02 11.79
N ARG A 340 19.11 13.75 10.84
CA ARG A 340 18.41 14.79 10.03
C ARG A 340 17.59 15.76 10.89
N SER A 341 18.22 16.31 11.94
CA SER A 341 17.60 17.21 12.91
C SER A 341 16.45 16.64 13.74
N LYS A 342 16.12 15.35 13.58
CA LYS A 342 15.13 14.63 14.38
C LYS A 342 15.81 13.82 15.49
N THR A 343 15.17 13.74 16.64
CA THR A 343 15.66 12.96 17.79
C THR A 343 14.91 11.64 17.86
N TRP A 344 15.65 10.54 17.93
CA TRP A 344 15.12 9.18 17.97
C TRP A 344 15.50 8.52 19.28
N LEU A 345 14.54 7.90 19.95
CA LEU A 345 14.80 6.89 20.97
C LEU A 345 14.96 5.54 20.27
N ILE A 346 16.12 4.94 20.39
CA ILE A 346 16.42 3.61 19.84
C ILE A 346 16.47 2.65 21.02
N ILE A 347 15.65 1.60 20.97
CA ILE A 347 15.67 0.49 21.93
C ILE A 347 16.05 -0.75 21.13
N GLU A 348 17.20 -1.35 21.42
CA GLU A 348 17.72 -2.50 20.68
C GLU A 348 18.29 -3.58 21.60
N VAL A 349 18.28 -4.82 21.12
CA VAL A 349 18.88 -5.98 21.80
C VAL A 349 20.17 -6.34 21.11
N VAL A 350 21.26 -6.33 21.86
CA VAL A 350 22.61 -6.66 21.36
C VAL A 350 23.21 -7.79 22.17
N ALA A 351 24.19 -8.48 21.58
CA ALA A 351 24.98 -9.47 22.30
C ALA A 351 25.67 -8.84 23.52
N ARG A 352 25.76 -9.61 24.61
CA ARG A 352 26.52 -9.26 25.79
C ARG A 352 27.99 -9.54 25.51
N ASN A 353 28.67 -8.57 24.91
CA ASN A 353 30.13 -8.57 24.80
C ASN A 353 30.77 -8.53 26.19
#